data_AF-A0A8J9VDP4-F1
#
_entry.id   AF-A0A8J9VDP4-F1
#
_cell.length_a   1.000
_cell.length_b   1.000
_cell.length_c   1.000
_cell.angle_alpha   90.00
_cell.angle_beta   90.00
_cell.angle_gamma   90.00
#
_symmetry.space_group_name_H-M   'P 1'
#
loop_
_entity.id
_entity.type
_entity.pdbx_description
1 polymer ?
#
loop_
_entity_poly.entity_id
_entity_poly.type
_entity_poly.pdbx_seq_one_letter_code
_entity_poly.pdbx_strand_id
1 'polypeptide(L)'
;MASSNKEKVLAVFDFDRTIIDCNSDDWVAKLCPGGEPPKEIWDKYRQGIFMEAVEDLLKHLHDNGVSSQDILDVMRKAPYTHGMKDVLKFIGKNRDVFDCIVMSGTNELFLEAALKADEVDREVVSKIYTNYGHIDDKCDHSSSLEFLEHFLQYLPNNGVTPKHTLKFMAEAPYTDGMEDVLKFIGKNRDKFDCVIASAANTLFIEATLKARGLEHAVNKIYSNHGHVDDKGRIHVWAYHKHECTICSADICKGALLSEYVREQAQKGMTYAKVVYVGDGRNDICPCKGLGCSDVVMPRKGYKLLEIIEALTPENRLNAKVIPWEQGSDVLAVLESCL
;
A
#
# COMPACT_ATOMS: atom_id res chain seq x y z
N MET A 1 20.29 -15.55 41.35
CA MET A 1 21.38 -14.86 40.65
C MET A 1 20.78 -13.57 40.09
N ALA A 2 21.27 -12.41 40.55
CA ALA A 2 20.81 -11.13 40.02
C ALA A 2 21.24 -11.03 38.55
N SER A 3 20.29 -10.78 37.66
CA SER A 3 20.54 -10.34 36.29
C SER A 3 21.41 -9.09 36.37
N SER A 4 22.71 -9.19 36.07
CA SER A 4 23.55 -8.01 35.94
C SER A 4 22.98 -7.17 34.80
N ASN A 5 22.40 -6.02 35.09
CA ASN A 5 22.07 -5.05 34.05
C ASN A 5 23.37 -4.71 33.32
N LYS A 6 23.53 -5.20 32.08
CA LYS A 6 24.63 -4.78 31.23
C LYS A 6 24.30 -3.40 30.72
N GLU A 7 24.92 -2.39 31.30
CA GLU A 7 24.86 -1.02 30.78
C GLU A 7 25.70 -0.95 29.50
N LYS A 8 25.09 -0.52 28.41
CA LYS A 8 25.75 -0.25 27.12
C LYS A 8 25.69 1.25 26.80
N VAL A 9 26.61 1.70 25.96
CA VAL A 9 26.61 3.04 25.38
C VAL A 9 25.91 3.01 24.02
N LEU A 10 24.90 3.86 23.83
CA LEU A 10 24.20 4.00 22.56
C LEU A 10 24.85 5.10 21.70
N ALA A 11 25.45 4.71 20.57
CA ALA A 11 25.89 5.63 19.52
C ALA A 11 24.75 5.83 18.51
N VAL A 12 24.41 7.09 18.23
CA VAL A 12 23.33 7.48 17.31
C VAL A 12 23.93 8.39 16.24
N PHE A 13 23.76 8.03 14.97
CA PHE A 13 24.26 8.82 13.85
C PHE A 13 23.13 9.21 12.90
N ASP A 14 23.21 10.42 12.36
CA ASP A 14 22.59 10.73 11.06
C ASP A 14 23.46 10.13 9.94
N PHE A 15 22.94 10.09 8.72
CA PHE A 15 23.63 9.53 7.56
C PHE A 15 24.23 10.62 6.68
N ASP A 16 23.40 11.50 6.14
CA ASP A 16 23.82 12.57 5.22
C ASP A 16 24.72 13.58 5.92
N ARG A 17 25.84 13.93 5.28
CA ARG A 17 26.85 14.87 5.78
C ARG A 17 27.34 14.53 7.20
N THR A 18 27.23 13.27 7.60
CA THR A 18 27.60 12.75 8.93
C THR A 18 28.36 11.44 8.79
N ILE A 19 27.72 10.38 8.29
CA ILE A 19 28.40 9.13 7.96
C ILE A 19 29.09 9.26 6.60
N ILE A 20 28.30 9.66 5.60
CA ILE A 20 28.80 10.03 4.28
C ILE A 20 29.09 11.53 4.25
N ASP A 21 30.15 11.93 3.53
CA ASP A 21 30.59 13.31 3.38
C ASP A 21 29.89 14.01 2.20
N CYS A 22 28.62 13.65 2.00
CA CYS A 22 27.74 14.25 1.01
C CYS A 22 26.29 14.11 1.47
N ASN A 23 25.38 14.78 0.75
CA ASN A 23 23.97 14.45 0.80
C ASN A 23 23.68 13.38 -0.28
N SER A 24 22.91 12.36 0.05
CA SER A 24 22.63 11.20 -0.79
C SER A 24 21.83 11.56 -2.02
N ASP A 25 20.87 12.46 -1.90
CA ASP A 25 20.03 12.90 -3.01
C ASP A 25 20.86 13.71 -4.01
N ASP A 26 21.65 14.68 -3.52
CA ASP A 26 22.63 15.44 -4.30
C ASP A 26 23.63 14.50 -5.00
N TRP A 27 24.05 13.43 -4.32
CA TRP A 27 25.02 12.47 -4.85
C TRP A 27 24.44 11.63 -5.99
N VAL A 28 23.21 11.12 -5.82
CA VAL A 28 22.47 10.40 -6.86
C VAL A 28 22.11 11.31 -8.03
N ALA A 29 21.80 12.58 -7.77
CA ALA A 29 21.45 13.55 -8.81
C ALA A 29 22.58 13.82 -9.82
N LYS A 30 23.82 13.45 -9.51
CA LYS A 30 24.95 13.49 -10.46
C LYS A 30 24.80 12.53 -11.64
N LEU A 31 23.90 11.55 -11.53
CA LEU A 31 23.53 10.66 -12.64
C LEU A 31 22.64 11.35 -13.67
N CYS A 32 22.07 12.53 -13.36
CA CYS A 32 21.27 13.26 -14.33
C CYS A 32 22.13 13.69 -15.53
N PRO A 33 21.54 13.80 -16.74
CA PRO A 33 22.22 14.37 -17.89
C PRO A 33 22.78 15.77 -17.57
N GLY A 34 24.10 15.95 -17.69
CA GLY A 34 24.77 17.20 -17.34
C GLY A 34 25.16 17.35 -15.86
N GLY A 35 24.87 16.34 -15.03
CA GLY A 35 25.29 16.27 -13.63
C GLY A 35 24.39 16.99 -12.63
N GLU A 36 23.27 17.56 -13.09
CA GLU A 36 22.28 18.24 -12.26
C GLU A 36 20.85 17.90 -12.72
N PRO A 37 19.88 17.79 -11.80
CA PRO A 37 18.49 17.53 -12.14
C PRO A 37 17.78 18.80 -12.63
N PRO A 38 16.62 18.66 -13.30
CA PRO A 38 15.77 19.77 -13.69
C PRO A 38 15.47 20.73 -12.54
N LYS A 39 15.42 22.02 -12.85
CA LYS A 39 15.26 23.10 -11.86
C LYS A 39 13.99 22.93 -11.02
N GLU A 40 12.91 22.45 -11.64
CA GLU A 40 11.61 22.24 -11.03
C GLU A 40 11.68 21.24 -9.86
N ILE A 41 12.51 20.19 -10.01
CA ILE A 41 12.74 19.20 -8.96
C ILE A 41 13.46 19.86 -7.78
N TRP A 42 14.49 20.68 -8.05
CA TRP A 42 15.20 21.41 -6.99
C TRP A 42 14.40 22.53 -6.35
N ASP A 43 13.47 23.15 -7.09
CA ASP A 43 12.55 24.14 -6.53
C ASP A 43 11.63 23.48 -5.49
N LYS A 44 11.12 22.26 -5.74
CA LYS A 44 10.35 21.48 -4.76
C LYS A 44 11.18 21.13 -3.52
N TYR A 45 12.41 20.64 -3.72
CA TYR A 45 13.30 20.29 -2.63
C TYR A 45 13.59 21.51 -1.73
N ARG A 46 13.87 22.68 -2.32
CA ARG A 46 14.10 23.94 -1.60
C ARG A 46 12.87 24.45 -0.85
N GLN A 47 11.68 24.05 -1.26
CA GLN A 47 10.43 24.35 -0.57
C GLN A 47 10.12 23.37 0.57
N GLY A 48 11.01 22.38 0.82
CA GLY A 48 10.82 21.36 1.85
C GLY A 48 9.97 20.17 1.41
N ILE A 49 9.66 20.05 0.11
CA ILE A 49 8.87 18.96 -0.47
C ILE A 49 9.82 17.83 -0.88
N PHE A 50 10.55 17.28 0.08
CA PHE A 50 11.69 16.40 -0.18
C PHE A 50 11.29 15.07 -0.84
N MET A 51 10.27 14.39 -0.32
CA MET A 51 9.87 13.06 -0.84
C MET A 51 9.43 13.12 -2.31
N GLU A 52 8.56 14.06 -2.67
CA GLU A 52 8.13 14.22 -4.07
C GLU A 52 9.30 14.61 -4.98
N ALA A 53 10.23 15.44 -4.50
CA ALA A 53 11.41 15.82 -5.28
C ALA A 53 12.33 14.61 -5.51
N VAL A 54 12.52 13.73 -4.52
CA VAL A 54 13.30 12.50 -4.68
C VAL A 54 12.60 11.52 -5.62
N GLU A 55 11.27 11.37 -5.53
CA GLU A 55 10.49 10.56 -6.47
C GLU A 55 10.60 11.08 -7.91
N ASP A 56 10.47 12.39 -8.11
CA ASP A 56 10.63 13.03 -9.42
C ASP A 56 12.06 12.87 -9.95
N LEU A 57 13.08 12.95 -9.07
CA LEU A 57 14.47 12.73 -9.42
C LEU A 57 14.68 11.28 -9.92
N LEU A 58 14.23 10.30 -9.15
CA LEU A 58 14.34 8.87 -9.51
C LEU A 58 13.62 8.57 -10.82
N LYS A 59 12.42 9.14 -11.01
CA LYS A 59 11.68 9.05 -12.27
C LYS A 59 12.45 9.68 -13.43
N HIS A 60 13.01 10.87 -13.24
CA HIS A 60 13.77 11.55 -14.27
C HIS A 60 15.03 10.76 -14.67
N LEU A 61 15.73 10.16 -13.71
CA LEU A 61 16.86 9.28 -13.96
C LEU A 61 16.45 8.06 -14.80
N HIS A 62 15.37 7.39 -14.41
CA HIS A 62 14.82 6.26 -15.15
C HIS A 62 14.45 6.63 -16.59
N ASP A 63 13.74 7.74 -16.79
CA ASP A 63 13.33 8.23 -18.12
C ASP A 63 14.54 8.54 -19.02
N ASN A 64 15.73 8.77 -18.44
CA ASN A 64 17.00 8.99 -19.14
C ASN A 64 17.90 7.72 -19.19
N GLY A 65 17.35 6.55 -18.88
CA GLY A 65 18.03 5.27 -19.05
C GLY A 65 18.99 4.89 -17.91
N VAL A 66 18.95 5.60 -16.79
CA VAL A 66 19.71 5.22 -15.58
C VAL A 66 18.97 4.08 -14.87
N SER A 67 19.64 2.96 -14.66
CA SER A 67 19.06 1.79 -13.99
C SER A 67 19.10 1.93 -12.47
N SER A 68 18.26 1.13 -11.79
CA SER A 68 18.32 0.96 -10.33
C SER A 68 19.73 0.53 -9.87
N GLN A 69 20.39 -0.34 -10.64
CA GLN A 69 21.75 -0.80 -10.37
C GLN A 69 22.79 0.33 -10.47
N ASP A 70 22.66 1.24 -11.45
CA ASP A 70 23.54 2.42 -11.59
C ASP A 70 23.45 3.33 -10.36
N ILE A 71 22.24 3.54 -9.84
CA ILE A 71 21.99 4.32 -8.63
C ILE A 71 22.67 3.68 -7.42
N LEU A 72 22.49 2.38 -7.22
CA LEU A 72 23.14 1.63 -6.14
C LEU A 72 24.67 1.67 -6.28
N ASP A 73 25.21 1.57 -7.50
CA ASP A 73 26.66 1.63 -7.76
C ASP A 73 27.27 3.01 -7.52
N VAL A 74 26.52 4.08 -7.78
CA VAL A 74 26.92 5.44 -7.41
C VAL A 74 26.89 5.61 -5.90
N MET A 75 25.87 5.12 -5.21
CA MET A 75 25.79 5.20 -3.74
C MET A 75 26.90 4.41 -3.04
N ARG A 76 27.31 3.26 -3.59
CA ARG A 76 28.50 2.53 -3.11
C ARG A 76 29.79 3.35 -3.18
N LYS A 77 29.85 4.38 -4.03
CA LYS A 77 31.01 5.27 -4.19
C LYS A 77 30.89 6.57 -3.39
N ALA A 78 29.83 6.72 -2.59
CA ALA A 78 29.66 7.90 -1.75
C ALA A 78 30.86 8.05 -0.79
N PRO A 79 31.47 9.25 -0.70
CA PRO A 79 32.58 9.47 0.20
C PRO A 79 32.10 9.35 1.65
N TYR A 80 32.91 8.74 2.52
CA TYR A 80 32.68 8.78 3.96
C TYR A 80 33.30 10.04 4.56
N THR A 81 32.67 10.58 5.61
CA THR A 81 33.30 11.63 6.42
C THR A 81 34.63 11.14 6.96
N HIS A 82 35.64 12.01 6.95
CA HIS A 82 37.00 11.65 7.34
C HIS A 82 37.04 11.01 8.74
N GLY A 83 37.65 9.83 8.86
CA GLY A 83 37.74 9.06 10.10
C GLY A 83 36.47 8.30 10.51
N MET A 84 35.32 8.51 9.85
CA MET A 84 34.06 7.86 10.24
C MET A 84 34.12 6.33 10.11
N LYS A 85 34.80 5.81 9.09
CA LYS A 85 35.01 4.37 8.93
C LYS A 85 35.73 3.77 10.16
N ASP A 86 36.70 4.48 10.72
CA ASP A 86 37.44 4.03 11.91
C ASP A 86 36.55 4.05 13.15
N VAL A 87 35.67 5.05 13.28
CA VAL A 87 34.66 5.13 14.34
C VAL A 87 33.71 3.93 14.27
N LEU A 88 33.14 3.63 13.10
CA LEU A 88 32.22 2.50 12.93
C LEU A 88 32.95 1.16 13.17
N LYS A 89 34.20 1.01 12.72
CA LYS A 89 35.02 -0.18 13.01
C LYS A 89 35.33 -0.31 14.50
N PHE A 90 35.59 0.79 15.21
CA PHE A 90 35.81 0.78 16.66
C PHE A 90 34.55 0.32 17.40
N ILE A 91 33.38 0.87 17.06
CA ILE A 91 32.09 0.46 17.63
C ILE A 91 31.84 -1.03 17.34
N GLY A 92 32.06 -1.47 16.10
CA GLY A 92 31.92 -2.86 15.68
C GLY A 92 32.79 -3.86 16.43
N LYS A 93 33.99 -3.46 16.86
CA LYS A 93 34.89 -4.31 17.68
C LYS A 93 34.48 -4.37 19.14
N ASN A 94 33.65 -3.43 19.62
CA ASN A 94 33.23 -3.29 21.02
C ASN A 94 31.71 -3.43 21.17
N ARG A 95 31.08 -4.35 20.42
CA ARG A 95 29.61 -4.57 20.41
C ARG A 95 29.03 -5.02 21.75
N ASP A 96 29.86 -5.50 22.67
CA ASP A 96 29.46 -5.83 24.04
C ASP A 96 29.27 -4.58 24.91
N VAL A 97 29.94 -3.48 24.56
CA VAL A 97 29.86 -2.17 25.22
C VAL A 97 28.95 -1.19 24.48
N PHE A 98 28.93 -1.23 23.15
CA PHE A 98 28.18 -0.28 22.32
C PHE A 98 26.99 -0.92 21.61
N ASP A 99 25.91 -0.16 21.51
CA ASP A 99 24.89 -0.31 20.48
C ASP A 99 24.99 0.86 19.52
N CYS A 100 24.75 0.64 18.23
CA CYS A 100 24.84 1.67 17.20
C CYS A 100 23.54 1.75 16.41
N ILE A 101 22.94 2.92 16.29
CA ILE A 101 21.77 3.13 15.45
C ILE A 101 22.01 4.26 14.46
N VAL A 102 21.34 4.18 13.31
CA VAL A 102 21.32 5.26 12.32
C VAL A 102 19.89 5.76 12.17
N MET A 103 19.70 7.08 12.20
CA MET A 103 18.40 7.74 12.01
C MET A 103 18.56 8.79 10.91
N SER A 104 17.88 8.63 9.78
CA SER A 104 18.07 9.52 8.62
C SER A 104 16.79 9.74 7.81
N GLY A 105 16.73 10.88 7.11
CA GLY A 105 15.67 11.22 6.15
C GLY A 105 15.90 10.65 4.75
N THR A 106 17.01 9.96 4.49
CA THR A 106 17.25 9.24 3.23
C THR A 106 16.34 8.02 3.08
N ASN A 107 16.56 7.19 2.05
CA ASN A 107 15.92 5.89 1.89
C ASN A 107 16.88 4.72 2.19
N GLU A 108 16.29 3.58 2.54
CA GLU A 108 17.06 2.40 2.93
C GLU A 108 17.97 1.86 1.82
N LEU A 109 17.58 1.98 0.54
CA LEU A 109 18.39 1.48 -0.57
C LEU A 109 19.69 2.26 -0.71
N PHE A 110 19.61 3.59 -0.58
CA PHE A 110 20.78 4.48 -0.64
C PHE A 110 21.73 4.21 0.53
N LEU A 111 21.16 4.14 1.73
CA LEU A 111 21.91 3.90 2.97
C LEU A 111 22.61 2.53 2.93
N GLU A 112 21.87 1.46 2.62
CA GLU A 112 22.42 0.09 2.54
C GLU A 112 23.50 -0.02 1.45
N ALA A 113 23.30 0.62 0.29
CA ALA A 113 24.29 0.63 -0.78
C ALA A 113 25.62 1.27 -0.34
N ALA A 114 25.55 2.41 0.35
CA ALA A 114 26.74 3.10 0.85
C ALA A 114 27.45 2.35 1.98
N LEU A 115 26.72 1.69 2.87
CA LEU A 115 27.31 0.88 3.94
C LEU A 115 28.02 -0.37 3.40
N LYS A 116 27.46 -1.02 2.37
CA LYS A 116 27.99 -2.27 1.82
C LYS A 116 29.35 -2.15 1.12
N ALA A 117 29.71 -0.97 0.61
CA ALA A 117 30.84 -0.81 -0.30
C ALA A 117 32.23 -0.95 0.34
N ASP A 118 32.34 -0.81 1.66
CA ASP A 118 33.62 -0.47 2.31
C ASP A 118 34.02 -1.37 3.48
N GLU A 119 33.49 -2.61 3.51
CA GLU A 119 33.72 -3.58 4.61
C GLU A 119 33.32 -3.03 6.00
N VAL A 120 32.56 -1.93 6.04
CA VAL A 120 31.81 -1.51 7.22
C VAL A 120 30.62 -2.44 7.27
N ASP A 121 30.79 -3.52 8.04
CA ASP A 121 29.76 -4.55 8.13
C ASP A 121 28.44 -3.93 8.60
N ARG A 122 27.36 -4.20 7.86
CA ARG A 122 25.98 -3.83 8.23
C ARG A 122 25.66 -4.28 9.65
N GLU A 123 26.30 -5.33 10.13
CA GLU A 123 26.21 -5.82 11.49
C GLU A 123 26.68 -4.85 12.59
N VAL A 124 27.46 -3.80 12.27
CA VAL A 124 27.80 -2.75 13.23
C VAL A 124 26.56 -1.96 13.64
N VAL A 125 25.68 -1.67 12.67
CA VAL A 125 24.47 -0.89 12.91
C VAL A 125 23.38 -1.82 13.44
N SER A 126 23.10 -1.73 14.73
CA SER A 126 22.05 -2.54 15.37
C SER A 126 20.65 -2.23 14.82
N LYS A 127 20.37 -0.97 14.43
CA LYS A 127 19.07 -0.57 13.87
C LYS A 127 19.17 0.68 12.98
N ILE A 128 18.35 0.71 11.93
CA ILE A 128 18.21 1.87 11.03
C ILE A 128 16.77 2.37 11.13
N TYR A 129 16.59 3.67 11.23
CA TYR A 129 15.32 4.37 11.09
C TYR A 129 15.43 5.32 9.90
N THR A 130 14.80 4.97 8.78
CA THR A 130 14.89 5.73 7.52
C THR A 130 13.64 5.45 6.68
N ASN A 131 13.49 6.14 5.54
CA ASN A 131 12.38 5.89 4.63
C ASN A 131 12.55 4.55 3.89
N TYR A 132 11.44 3.82 3.68
CA TYR A 132 11.44 2.58 2.92
C TYR A 132 11.67 2.88 1.43
N GLY A 133 12.47 2.04 0.76
CA GLY A 133 12.79 2.16 -0.65
C GLY A 133 12.58 0.83 -1.34
N HIS A 134 11.91 0.84 -2.49
CA HIS A 134 11.63 -0.36 -3.26
C HIS A 134 12.13 -0.21 -4.69
N ILE A 135 12.73 -1.27 -5.23
CA ILE A 135 13.13 -1.33 -6.64
C ILE A 135 12.11 -2.21 -7.37
N ASP A 136 11.40 -1.62 -8.31
CA ASP A 136 10.52 -2.32 -9.24
C ASP A 136 11.24 -2.48 -10.59
N ASP A 137 12.03 -3.54 -10.73
CA ASP A 137 12.80 -3.82 -11.97
C ASP A 137 11.91 -4.35 -13.11
N LYS A 138 10.61 -4.52 -12.89
CA LYS A 138 9.66 -4.90 -13.93
C LYS A 138 8.98 -3.63 -14.47
N CYS A 139 9.35 -3.23 -15.69
CA CYS A 139 8.52 -2.34 -16.52
C CYS A 139 7.22 -3.02 -17.00
N ASP A 140 6.67 -3.94 -16.22
CA ASP A 140 5.35 -4.49 -16.43
C ASP A 140 4.48 -3.97 -15.29
N HIS A 141 3.21 -3.68 -15.55
CA HIS A 141 2.31 -3.05 -14.59
C HIS A 141 1.90 -3.98 -13.42
N SER A 142 2.79 -4.86 -12.97
CA SER A 142 2.72 -5.65 -11.74
C SER A 142 3.03 -4.77 -10.52
N SER A 143 2.30 -3.67 -10.34
CA SER A 143 1.00 -3.56 -9.65
C SER A 143 1.21 -3.33 -8.16
N SER A 144 0.50 -2.37 -7.57
CA SER A 144 0.57 -1.97 -6.16
C SER A 144 0.55 -3.12 -5.15
N LEU A 145 0.13 -4.32 -5.57
CA LEU A 145 0.16 -5.55 -4.78
C LEU A 145 1.57 -6.11 -4.54
N GLU A 146 2.49 -6.09 -5.54
CA GLU A 146 3.88 -6.57 -5.32
C GLU A 146 4.60 -5.63 -4.35
N PHE A 147 4.42 -4.32 -4.50
CA PHE A 147 4.92 -3.34 -3.52
C PHE A 147 4.34 -3.60 -2.12
N LEU A 148 3.02 -3.80 -2.01
CA LEU A 148 2.38 -4.08 -0.73
C LEU A 148 2.93 -5.36 -0.09
N GLU A 149 3.15 -6.42 -0.87
CA GLU A 149 3.76 -7.67 -0.38
C GLU A 149 5.15 -7.42 0.20
N HIS A 150 6.02 -6.74 -0.55
CA HIS A 150 7.37 -6.43 -0.09
C HIS A 150 7.37 -5.53 1.14
N PHE A 151 6.52 -4.50 1.16
CA PHE A 151 6.37 -3.61 2.31
C PHE A 151 5.92 -4.39 3.56
N LEU A 152 4.93 -5.28 3.43
CA LEU A 152 4.45 -6.09 4.55
C LEU A 152 5.47 -7.11 5.04
N GLN A 153 6.31 -7.64 4.16
CA GLN A 153 7.44 -8.50 4.53
C GLN A 153 8.60 -7.73 5.18
N TYR A 154 8.71 -6.43 4.92
CA TYR A 154 9.72 -5.55 5.51
C TYR A 154 9.37 -5.11 6.95
N LEU A 155 8.09 -4.90 7.26
CA LEU A 155 7.62 -4.43 8.57
C LEU A 155 8.22 -5.15 9.79
N PRO A 156 8.39 -6.50 9.80
CA PRO A 156 9.02 -7.21 10.92
C PRO A 156 10.46 -6.77 11.22
N ASN A 157 11.22 -6.32 10.22
CA ASN A 157 12.60 -5.80 10.41
C ASN A 157 12.62 -4.55 11.31
N ASN A 158 11.49 -3.86 11.40
CA ASN A 158 11.31 -2.67 12.23
C ASN A 158 10.54 -2.95 13.54
N GLY A 159 10.32 -4.22 13.89
CA GLY A 159 9.57 -4.62 15.09
C GLY A 159 8.06 -4.53 14.92
N VAL A 160 7.55 -4.32 13.70
CA VAL A 160 6.13 -4.33 13.40
C VAL A 160 5.72 -5.76 13.06
N THR A 161 5.00 -6.40 13.99
CA THR A 161 4.52 -7.78 13.83
C THR A 161 3.21 -7.81 13.04
N PRO A 162 2.81 -8.95 12.45
CA PRO A 162 1.48 -9.11 11.85
C PRO A 162 0.36 -8.74 12.81
N LYS A 163 0.50 -9.03 14.11
CA LYS A 163 -0.47 -8.63 15.13
C LYS A 163 -0.60 -7.11 15.25
N HIS A 164 0.49 -6.35 15.15
CA HIS A 164 0.43 -4.89 15.11
C HIS A 164 -0.31 -4.40 13.87
N THR A 165 0.03 -4.92 12.69
CA THR A 165 -0.63 -4.57 11.43
C THR A 165 -2.12 -4.86 11.45
N LEU A 166 -2.53 -6.07 11.85
CA LEU A 166 -3.94 -6.45 11.89
C LEU A 166 -4.72 -5.69 12.96
N LYS A 167 -4.08 -5.35 14.10
CA LYS A 167 -4.69 -4.48 15.10
C LYS A 167 -4.92 -3.08 14.54
N PHE A 168 -3.95 -2.52 13.83
CA PHE A 168 -4.10 -1.21 13.18
C PHE A 168 -5.25 -1.23 12.16
N MET A 169 -5.35 -2.28 11.34
CA MET A 169 -6.47 -2.44 10.41
C MET A 169 -7.82 -2.58 11.12
N ALA A 170 -7.87 -3.34 12.22
CA ALA A 170 -9.08 -3.49 13.05
C ALA A 170 -9.57 -2.15 13.65
N GLU A 171 -8.67 -1.21 13.90
CA GLU A 171 -8.97 0.12 14.44
C GLU A 171 -9.31 1.16 13.35
N ALA A 172 -9.18 0.80 12.06
CA ALA A 172 -9.49 1.69 10.96
C ALA A 172 -10.96 2.18 11.04
N PRO A 173 -11.21 3.50 10.90
CA PRO A 173 -12.56 4.04 10.96
C PRO A 173 -13.38 3.53 9.77
N TYR A 174 -14.67 3.31 9.98
CA TYR A 174 -15.59 3.09 8.87
C TYR A 174 -16.06 4.45 8.37
N THR A 175 -16.48 4.52 7.11
CA THR A 175 -17.30 5.63 6.65
C THR A 175 -18.52 5.76 7.56
N ASP A 176 -18.86 7.00 7.93
CA ASP A 176 -19.97 7.28 8.83
C ASP A 176 -21.25 6.56 8.41
N GLY A 177 -21.96 5.94 9.36
CA GLY A 177 -23.15 5.12 9.13
C GLY A 177 -22.96 3.76 8.43
N MET A 178 -21.78 3.41 7.91
CA MET A 178 -21.59 2.14 7.17
C MET A 178 -21.64 0.91 8.08
N GLU A 179 -21.31 1.07 9.36
CA GLU A 179 -21.51 0.02 10.36
C GLU A 179 -22.99 -0.31 10.55
N ASP A 180 -23.88 0.68 10.49
CA ASP A 180 -25.33 0.47 10.60
C ASP A 180 -25.90 -0.21 9.35
N VAL A 181 -25.35 0.07 8.17
CA VAL A 181 -25.65 -0.65 6.92
C VAL A 181 -25.35 -2.14 7.09
N LEU A 182 -24.15 -2.50 7.56
CA LEU A 182 -23.78 -3.90 7.74
C LEU A 182 -24.58 -4.59 8.86
N LYS A 183 -24.90 -3.87 9.95
CA LYS A 183 -25.82 -4.38 11.00
C LYS A 183 -27.22 -4.63 10.44
N PHE A 184 -27.73 -3.75 9.59
CA PHE A 184 -29.03 -3.93 8.95
C PHE A 184 -29.04 -5.15 8.04
N ILE A 185 -28.02 -5.31 7.19
CA ILE A 185 -27.85 -6.50 6.34
C ILE A 185 -27.78 -7.76 7.21
N GLY A 186 -26.95 -7.76 8.27
CA GLY A 186 -26.79 -8.87 9.19
C GLY A 186 -28.09 -9.30 9.89
N LYS A 187 -29.01 -8.35 10.16
CA LYS A 187 -30.35 -8.64 10.70
C LYS A 187 -31.35 -9.17 9.67
N ASN A 188 -31.13 -8.91 8.38
CA ASN A 188 -32.04 -9.24 7.27
C ASN A 188 -31.40 -10.21 6.26
N ARG A 189 -30.60 -11.16 6.75
CA ARG A 189 -29.82 -12.09 5.89
C ARG A 189 -30.67 -13.06 5.07
N ASP A 190 -31.93 -13.25 5.41
CA ASP A 190 -32.88 -14.00 4.58
C ASP A 190 -33.37 -13.20 3.36
N LYS A 191 -33.10 -11.87 3.35
CA LYS A 191 -33.49 -10.94 2.28
C LYS A 191 -32.31 -10.44 1.47
N PHE A 192 -31.13 -10.33 2.07
CA PHE A 192 -29.93 -9.79 1.44
C PHE A 192 -28.78 -10.78 1.46
N ASP A 193 -28.18 -10.97 0.29
CA ASP A 193 -26.80 -11.41 0.18
C ASP A 193 -25.89 -10.19 0.05
N CYS A 194 -24.83 -10.16 0.84
CA CYS A 194 -23.82 -9.11 0.81
C CYS A 194 -22.47 -9.67 0.38
N VAL A 195 -21.84 -9.01 -0.59
CA VAL A 195 -20.56 -9.41 -1.15
C VAL A 195 -19.61 -8.22 -1.12
N ILE A 196 -18.37 -8.44 -0.70
CA ILE A 196 -17.30 -7.45 -0.77
C ILE A 196 -16.35 -7.82 -1.90
N ALA A 197 -16.08 -6.90 -2.82
CA ALA A 197 -15.05 -7.05 -3.85
C ALA A 197 -14.02 -5.91 -3.73
N SER A 198 -12.78 -6.21 -3.38
CA SER A 198 -11.76 -5.20 -3.04
C SER A 198 -10.34 -5.64 -3.38
N ALA A 199 -9.56 -4.74 -4.01
CA ALA A 199 -8.13 -4.91 -4.28
C ALA A 199 -7.22 -4.79 -3.03
N ALA A 200 -7.82 -4.78 -1.82
CA ALA A 200 -7.10 -4.98 -0.56
C ALA A 200 -6.64 -6.45 -0.43
N ASN A 201 -6.67 -7.02 0.78
CA ASN A 201 -6.45 -8.45 0.99
C ASN A 201 -7.39 -9.02 2.06
N THR A 202 -7.57 -10.34 2.06
CA THR A 202 -8.48 -11.05 2.98
C THR A 202 -8.15 -10.78 4.45
N LEU A 203 -6.86 -10.81 4.86
CA LEU A 203 -6.47 -10.56 6.26
C LEU A 203 -6.94 -9.20 6.76
N PHE A 204 -6.82 -8.16 5.93
CA PHE A 204 -7.20 -6.80 6.31
C PHE A 204 -8.71 -6.66 6.41
N ILE A 205 -9.45 -7.15 5.41
CA ILE A 205 -10.92 -7.07 5.40
C ILE A 205 -11.50 -7.85 6.58
N GLU A 206 -11.01 -9.08 6.82
CA GLU A 206 -11.46 -9.93 7.92
C GLU A 206 -11.13 -9.32 9.29
N ALA A 207 -9.92 -8.77 9.48
CA ALA A 207 -9.56 -8.09 10.73
C ALA A 207 -10.49 -6.91 11.03
N THR A 208 -10.80 -6.09 10.02
CA THR A 208 -11.70 -4.95 10.12
C THR A 208 -13.14 -5.38 10.48
N LEU A 209 -13.69 -6.39 9.79
CA LEU A 209 -15.04 -6.90 10.06
C LEU A 209 -15.15 -7.55 11.45
N LYS A 210 -14.16 -8.38 11.81
CA LYS A 210 -14.12 -9.12 13.07
C LYS A 210 -14.05 -8.20 14.29
N ALA A 211 -13.32 -7.08 14.19
CA ALA A 211 -13.20 -6.09 15.25
C ALA A 211 -14.56 -5.57 15.73
N ARG A 212 -15.59 -5.61 14.87
CA ARG A 212 -16.94 -5.09 15.12
C ARG A 212 -18.00 -6.19 15.12
N GLY A 213 -17.59 -7.45 15.00
CA GLY A 213 -18.49 -8.60 14.93
C GLY A 213 -19.40 -8.60 13.68
N LEU A 214 -18.96 -7.99 12.58
CA LEU A 214 -19.77 -7.81 11.35
C LEU A 214 -19.54 -8.90 10.29
N GLU A 215 -18.68 -9.88 10.57
CA GLU A 215 -18.37 -10.99 9.64
C GLU A 215 -19.64 -11.70 9.15
N HIS A 216 -20.60 -11.89 10.06
CA HIS A 216 -21.86 -12.58 9.76
C HIS A 216 -22.73 -11.86 8.72
N ALA A 217 -22.52 -10.56 8.50
CA ALA A 217 -23.29 -9.79 7.53
C ALA A 217 -22.83 -10.03 6.08
N VAL A 218 -21.63 -10.59 5.86
CA VAL A 218 -21.00 -10.72 4.54
C VAL A 218 -21.01 -12.19 4.10
N ASN A 219 -21.61 -12.49 2.96
CA ASN A 219 -21.72 -13.84 2.41
C ASN A 219 -20.43 -14.30 1.73
N LYS A 220 -19.72 -13.39 1.04
CA LYS A 220 -18.48 -13.70 0.32
C LYS A 220 -17.57 -12.48 0.21
N ILE A 221 -16.27 -12.69 0.42
CA ILE A 221 -15.22 -11.69 0.22
C ILE A 221 -14.39 -12.12 -1.01
N TYR A 222 -14.35 -11.27 -2.02
CA TYR A 222 -13.47 -11.37 -3.16
C TYR A 222 -12.35 -10.34 -3.02
N SER A 223 -11.17 -10.80 -2.64
CA SER A 223 -10.01 -9.93 -2.42
C SER A 223 -8.71 -10.70 -2.63
N ASN A 224 -7.59 -10.00 -2.77
CA ASN A 224 -6.29 -10.65 -2.81
C ASN A 224 -6.10 -11.49 -1.57
N HIS A 225 -5.41 -12.61 -1.71
CA HIS A 225 -5.20 -13.49 -0.59
C HIS A 225 -4.19 -12.86 0.37
N GLY A 226 -4.42 -13.01 1.67
CA GLY A 226 -3.45 -12.69 2.70
C GLY A 226 -3.18 -13.90 3.60
N HIS A 227 -1.91 -14.14 3.93
CA HIS A 227 -1.50 -15.22 4.83
C HIS A 227 -0.35 -14.79 5.74
N VAL A 228 -0.37 -15.21 7.01
CA VAL A 228 0.77 -15.05 7.93
C VAL A 228 1.53 -16.36 7.98
N ASP A 229 2.80 -16.35 7.57
CA ASP A 229 3.64 -17.55 7.60
C ASP A 229 4.15 -17.89 9.01
N ASP A 230 4.78 -19.06 9.15
CA ASP A 230 5.35 -19.55 10.41
C ASP A 230 6.48 -18.65 10.96
N LYS A 231 7.03 -17.74 10.14
CA LYS A 231 8.05 -16.77 10.54
C LYS A 231 7.44 -15.43 10.95
N GLY A 232 6.12 -15.30 10.97
CA GLY A 232 5.42 -14.08 11.33
C GLY A 232 5.52 -12.99 10.25
N ARG A 233 5.53 -13.35 8.97
CA ARG A 233 5.50 -12.40 7.83
C ARG A 233 4.15 -12.48 7.13
N ILE A 234 3.62 -11.33 6.72
CA ILE A 234 2.39 -11.27 5.91
C ILE A 234 2.77 -11.42 4.43
N HIS A 235 2.15 -12.38 3.77
CA HIS A 235 2.22 -12.62 2.33
C HIS A 235 0.89 -12.22 1.70
N VAL A 236 0.93 -11.57 0.53
CA VAL A 236 -0.27 -11.25 -0.24
C VAL A 236 -0.06 -11.60 -1.72
N TRP A 237 -1.08 -12.13 -2.37
CA TRP A 237 -1.01 -12.45 -3.80
C TRP A 237 -2.36 -12.28 -4.49
N ALA A 238 -2.32 -12.09 -5.82
CA ALA A 238 -3.48 -11.75 -6.62
C ALA A 238 -4.62 -12.77 -6.47
N TYR A 239 -5.86 -12.28 -6.40
CA TYR A 239 -7.05 -13.14 -6.38
C TYR A 239 -7.17 -13.96 -7.67
N HIS A 240 -7.06 -13.30 -8.82
CA HIS A 240 -7.10 -13.97 -10.13
C HIS A 240 -6.33 -13.18 -11.20
N LYS A 241 -6.17 -13.77 -12.39
CA LYS A 241 -5.67 -13.08 -13.58
C LYS A 241 -6.82 -12.83 -14.56
N HIS A 242 -6.79 -11.70 -15.26
CA HIS A 242 -7.82 -11.33 -16.24
C HIS A 242 -7.31 -10.31 -17.27
N GLU A 243 -8.10 -10.07 -18.31
CA GLU A 243 -7.78 -9.15 -19.41
C GLU A 243 -8.57 -7.82 -19.33
N CYS A 244 -9.29 -7.57 -18.24
CA CYS A 244 -10.02 -6.30 -18.04
C CYS A 244 -9.07 -5.10 -18.01
N THR A 245 -9.34 -4.10 -18.85
CA THR A 245 -8.58 -2.83 -18.92
C THR A 245 -9.09 -1.73 -17.99
N ILE A 246 -10.19 -1.99 -17.26
CA ILE A 246 -10.80 -1.02 -16.32
C ILE A 246 -10.31 -1.25 -14.89
N CYS A 247 -10.16 -2.52 -14.49
CA CYS A 247 -9.79 -2.87 -13.13
C CYS A 247 -8.27 -3.02 -12.97
N SER A 248 -7.82 -3.12 -11.72
CA SER A 248 -6.44 -3.46 -11.40
C SER A 248 -6.11 -4.88 -11.85
N ALA A 249 -4.83 -5.19 -12.08
CA ALA A 249 -4.39 -6.46 -12.70
C ALA A 249 -4.73 -7.72 -11.88
N ASP A 250 -5.04 -7.54 -10.61
CA ASP A 250 -5.23 -8.57 -9.59
C ASP A 250 -6.72 -8.93 -9.35
N ILE A 251 -7.65 -8.02 -9.67
CA ILE A 251 -9.09 -8.17 -9.40
C ILE A 251 -9.94 -7.47 -10.45
N CYS A 252 -10.92 -8.20 -11.03
CA CYS A 252 -11.92 -7.65 -11.92
C CYS A 252 -13.30 -7.70 -11.27
N LYS A 253 -13.72 -6.59 -10.65
CA LYS A 253 -14.97 -6.52 -9.88
C LYS A 253 -16.22 -6.91 -10.70
N GLY A 254 -16.26 -6.57 -12.00
CA GLY A 254 -17.37 -6.93 -12.88
C GLY A 254 -17.46 -8.43 -13.19
N ALA A 255 -16.32 -9.10 -13.39
CA ALA A 255 -16.29 -10.55 -13.57
C ALA A 255 -16.74 -11.27 -12.29
N LEU A 256 -16.27 -10.81 -11.12
CA LEU A 256 -16.61 -11.42 -9.83
C LEU A 256 -18.08 -11.27 -9.45
N LEU A 257 -18.67 -10.10 -9.71
CA LEU A 257 -20.11 -9.89 -9.53
C LEU A 257 -20.93 -10.84 -10.42
N SER A 258 -20.55 -10.94 -11.70
CA SER A 258 -21.23 -11.83 -12.66
C SER A 258 -21.10 -13.30 -12.27
N GLU A 259 -19.92 -13.70 -11.79
CA GLU A 259 -19.66 -15.03 -11.25
C GLU A 259 -20.52 -15.31 -10.03
N TYR A 260 -20.59 -14.40 -9.06
CA TYR A 260 -21.40 -14.56 -7.85
C TYR A 260 -22.87 -14.81 -8.20
N VAL A 261 -23.46 -13.95 -9.03
CA VAL A 261 -24.87 -14.07 -9.46
C VAL A 261 -25.12 -15.40 -10.15
N ARG A 262 -24.20 -15.83 -11.03
CA ARG A 262 -24.27 -17.14 -11.72
C ARG A 262 -24.17 -18.31 -10.75
N GLU A 263 -23.25 -18.28 -9.80
CA GLU A 263 -23.12 -19.32 -8.75
C GLU A 263 -24.40 -19.45 -7.91
N GLN A 264 -25.03 -18.33 -7.56
CA GLN A 264 -26.28 -18.32 -6.79
C GLN A 264 -27.46 -18.84 -7.63
N ALA A 265 -27.54 -18.49 -8.91
CA ALA A 265 -28.53 -19.03 -9.83
C ALA A 265 -28.44 -20.57 -9.96
N GLN A 266 -27.23 -21.11 -9.98
CA GLN A 266 -27.01 -22.58 -9.97
C GLN A 266 -27.49 -23.24 -8.67
N LYS A 267 -27.56 -22.49 -7.57
CA LYS A 267 -28.12 -22.93 -6.28
C LYS A 267 -29.63 -22.68 -6.18
N GLY A 268 -30.28 -22.22 -7.24
CA GLY A 268 -31.70 -21.91 -7.28
C GLY A 268 -32.09 -20.54 -6.71
N MET A 269 -31.11 -19.65 -6.49
CA MET A 269 -31.35 -18.28 -5.99
C MET A 269 -31.25 -17.26 -7.12
N THR A 270 -32.21 -16.34 -7.21
CA THR A 270 -32.17 -15.23 -8.17
C THR A 270 -32.33 -13.89 -7.45
N TYR A 271 -31.73 -12.85 -8.01
CA TYR A 271 -31.80 -11.50 -7.47
C TYR A 271 -32.78 -10.67 -8.27
N ALA A 272 -33.79 -10.12 -7.60
CA ALA A 272 -34.69 -9.14 -8.22
C ALA A 272 -34.00 -7.79 -8.48
N LYS A 273 -32.92 -7.50 -7.73
CA LYS A 273 -32.18 -6.25 -7.78
C LYS A 273 -30.76 -6.45 -7.25
N VAL A 274 -29.79 -5.82 -7.90
CA VAL A 274 -28.43 -5.63 -7.39
C VAL A 274 -28.25 -4.15 -7.02
N VAL A 275 -27.73 -3.90 -5.82
CA VAL A 275 -27.33 -2.56 -5.36
C VAL A 275 -25.80 -2.54 -5.27
N TYR A 276 -25.15 -1.86 -6.21
CA TYR A 276 -23.69 -1.73 -6.23
C TYR A 276 -23.27 -0.42 -5.58
N VAL A 277 -22.42 -0.48 -4.55
CA VAL A 277 -21.93 0.69 -3.81
C VAL A 277 -20.42 0.79 -3.96
N GLY A 278 -19.91 1.92 -4.44
CA GLY A 278 -18.47 2.09 -4.69
C GLY A 278 -18.08 3.56 -4.93
N ASP A 279 -16.80 3.80 -5.16
CA ASP A 279 -16.21 5.14 -5.19
C ASP A 279 -15.10 5.31 -6.23
N GLY A 280 -14.35 4.26 -6.54
CA GLY A 280 -13.14 4.32 -7.34
C GLY A 280 -13.33 4.13 -8.85
N ARG A 281 -12.25 4.35 -9.61
CA ARG A 281 -12.24 4.12 -11.07
C ARG A 281 -12.56 2.67 -11.43
N ASN A 282 -12.08 1.70 -10.66
CA ASN A 282 -12.29 0.27 -10.92
C ASN A 282 -13.74 -0.18 -10.70
N ASP A 283 -14.56 0.63 -10.04
CA ASP A 283 -15.97 0.33 -9.77
C ASP A 283 -16.89 0.56 -10.97
N ILE A 284 -16.45 1.25 -12.03
CA ILE A 284 -17.28 1.39 -13.23
C ILE A 284 -17.47 0.07 -13.99
N CYS A 285 -16.54 -0.88 -13.82
CA CYS A 285 -16.58 -2.18 -14.49
C CYS A 285 -17.87 -2.97 -14.17
N PRO A 286 -18.20 -3.27 -12.90
CA PRO A 286 -19.44 -3.96 -12.57
C PRO A 286 -20.69 -3.16 -12.94
N CYS A 287 -20.66 -1.83 -12.84
CA CYS A 287 -21.80 -0.97 -13.16
C CYS A 287 -22.30 -1.12 -14.60
N LYS A 288 -21.40 -1.40 -15.56
CA LYS A 288 -21.76 -1.58 -16.98
C LYS A 288 -22.61 -2.83 -17.26
N GLY A 289 -22.56 -3.83 -16.39
CA GLY A 289 -23.32 -5.08 -16.53
C GLY A 289 -24.70 -5.06 -15.85
N LEU A 290 -25.01 -4.00 -15.09
CA LEU A 290 -26.25 -3.90 -14.32
C LEU A 290 -27.43 -3.48 -15.20
N GLY A 291 -28.60 -4.04 -14.89
CA GLY A 291 -29.86 -3.81 -15.61
C GLY A 291 -30.67 -2.63 -15.07
N CYS A 292 -31.83 -2.36 -15.70
CA CYS A 292 -32.68 -1.23 -15.33
C CYS A 292 -33.39 -1.36 -13.97
N SER A 293 -33.46 -2.57 -13.41
CA SER A 293 -33.96 -2.82 -12.05
C SER A 293 -32.92 -2.53 -10.97
N ASP A 294 -31.64 -2.43 -11.34
CA ASP A 294 -30.51 -2.34 -10.43
C ASP A 294 -30.18 -0.90 -10.06
N VAL A 295 -29.37 -0.75 -9.01
CA VAL A 295 -28.94 0.55 -8.49
C VAL A 295 -27.42 0.61 -8.43
N VAL A 296 -26.85 1.71 -8.91
CA VAL A 296 -25.46 2.08 -8.71
C VAL A 296 -25.40 3.26 -7.75
N MET A 297 -24.65 3.12 -6.68
CA MET A 297 -24.44 4.15 -5.67
C MET A 297 -22.98 4.61 -5.70
N PRO A 298 -22.65 5.64 -6.51
CA PRO A 298 -21.32 6.19 -6.54
C PRO A 298 -21.10 7.20 -5.40
N ARG A 299 -19.94 7.14 -4.73
CA ARG A 299 -19.65 8.07 -3.64
C ARG A 299 -19.39 9.47 -4.17
N LYS A 300 -20.03 10.47 -3.58
CA LYS A 300 -19.81 11.89 -3.89
C LYS A 300 -18.37 12.29 -3.58
N GLY A 301 -17.76 13.08 -4.47
CA GLY A 301 -16.38 13.53 -4.34
C GLY A 301 -15.32 12.50 -4.73
N TYR A 302 -15.72 11.35 -5.30
CA TYR A 302 -14.81 10.30 -5.75
C TYR A 302 -14.98 9.98 -7.24
N LYS A 303 -13.99 9.27 -7.79
CA LYS A 303 -13.77 9.14 -9.23
C LYS A 303 -14.91 8.42 -9.97
N LEU A 304 -15.60 7.49 -9.33
CA LEU A 304 -16.71 6.77 -9.96
C LEU A 304 -17.83 7.73 -10.40
N LEU A 305 -18.20 8.70 -9.55
CA LEU A 305 -19.24 9.66 -9.88
C LEU A 305 -18.84 10.52 -11.08
N GLU A 306 -17.60 11.05 -11.08
CA GLU A 306 -17.07 11.82 -12.22
C GLU A 306 -17.11 11.02 -13.53
N ILE A 307 -16.75 9.73 -13.48
CA ILE A 307 -16.78 8.86 -14.66
C ILE A 307 -18.21 8.68 -15.17
N ILE A 308 -19.17 8.47 -14.26
CA ILE A 308 -20.58 8.26 -14.61
C ILE A 308 -21.19 9.53 -15.21
N GLU A 309 -20.90 10.70 -14.62
CA GLU A 309 -21.39 11.99 -15.11
C GLU A 309 -20.80 12.37 -16.47
N ALA A 310 -19.61 11.86 -16.80
CA ALA A 310 -18.96 12.04 -18.10
C ALA A 310 -19.44 11.06 -19.19
N LEU A 311 -20.35 10.12 -18.88
CA LEU A 311 -20.88 9.17 -19.88
C LEU A 311 -21.79 9.88 -20.89
N THR A 312 -21.64 9.52 -22.16
CA THR A 312 -22.55 9.98 -23.22
C THR A 312 -23.85 9.18 -23.22
N PRO A 313 -24.94 9.68 -23.84
CA PRO A 313 -26.19 8.95 -23.95
C PRO A 313 -26.06 7.53 -24.54
N GLU A 314 -25.08 7.30 -25.42
CA GLU A 314 -24.82 6.01 -26.07
C GLU A 314 -24.19 4.99 -25.11
N ASN A 315 -23.45 5.47 -24.09
CA ASN A 315 -22.72 4.63 -23.14
C ASN A 315 -23.25 4.77 -21.71
N ARG A 316 -24.45 5.34 -21.54
CA ARG A 316 -25.09 5.52 -20.24
C ARG A 316 -25.34 4.17 -19.56
N LEU A 317 -25.27 4.16 -18.24
CA LEU A 317 -25.63 2.98 -17.45
C LEU A 317 -27.13 2.71 -17.56
N ASN A 318 -27.51 1.43 -17.60
CA ASN A 318 -28.92 1.03 -17.56
C ASN A 318 -29.49 1.13 -16.14
N ALA A 319 -28.67 0.87 -15.12
CA ALA A 319 -29.04 0.94 -13.72
C ALA A 319 -29.33 2.38 -13.26
N LYS A 320 -30.20 2.50 -12.26
CA LYS A 320 -30.48 3.79 -11.62
C LYS A 320 -29.27 4.24 -10.81
N VAL A 321 -28.80 5.47 -11.05
CA VAL A 321 -27.67 6.05 -10.32
C VAL A 321 -28.19 6.89 -9.14
N ILE A 322 -27.74 6.58 -7.92
CA ILE A 322 -28.08 7.30 -6.68
C ILE A 322 -26.79 7.62 -5.92
N PRO A 323 -26.19 8.81 -6.08
CA PRO A 323 -24.97 9.17 -5.38
C PRO A 323 -25.14 9.14 -3.85
N TRP A 324 -24.10 8.69 -3.13
CA TRP A 324 -24.10 8.60 -1.66
C TRP A 324 -22.90 9.32 -1.06
N GLU A 325 -23.02 9.72 0.20
CA GLU A 325 -21.96 10.43 0.93
C GLU A 325 -21.63 9.72 2.25
N GLN A 326 -22.67 9.20 2.91
CA GLN A 326 -22.62 8.49 4.18
C GLN A 326 -23.49 7.23 4.14
N GLY A 327 -23.29 6.34 5.10
CA GLY A 327 -23.96 5.04 5.16
C GLY A 327 -25.48 5.13 5.27
N SER A 328 -26.04 6.21 5.83
CA SER A 328 -27.50 6.40 5.86
C SER A 328 -28.14 6.53 4.47
N ASP A 329 -27.41 7.06 3.49
CA ASP A 329 -27.89 7.15 2.10
C ASP A 329 -28.01 5.74 1.49
N VAL A 330 -27.01 4.90 1.76
CA VAL A 330 -26.97 3.49 1.35
C VAL A 330 -28.07 2.70 2.06
N LEU A 331 -28.22 2.91 3.36
CA LEU A 331 -29.24 2.26 4.18
C LEU A 331 -30.65 2.56 3.65
N ALA A 332 -30.95 3.82 3.33
CA ALA A 332 -32.26 4.20 2.79
C ALA A 332 -32.60 3.48 1.47
N VAL A 333 -31.61 3.23 0.61
CA VAL A 333 -31.81 2.45 -0.63
C VAL A 333 -32.06 0.98 -0.31
N LEU A 334 -31.32 0.39 0.63
CA LEU A 334 -31.52 -1.00 1.05
C LEU A 334 -32.88 -1.20 1.74
N GLU A 335 -33.29 -0.29 2.61
CA GLU A 335 -34.62 -0.31 3.25
C GLU A 335 -35.76 -0.26 2.22
N SER A 336 -35.57 0.46 1.11
CA SER A 336 -36.55 0.50 0.01
C SER A 336 -36.65 -0.81 -0.80
N CYS A 337 -35.78 -1.79 -0.51
CA CYS A 337 -35.78 -3.10 -1.15
C CYS A 337 -36.51 -4.18 -0.34
N LEU A 338 -36.88 -3.90 0.92
CA LEU A 338 -37.80 -4.72 1.71
C LEU A 338 -39.24 -4.44 1.31
#